data_AF-A0AAJ7EBY6-F1
#
_entry.id   AF-A0AAJ7EBY6-F1
#
_cell.length_a   1.000
_cell.length_b   1.000
_cell.length_c   1.000
_cell.angle_alpha   90.00
_cell.angle_beta   90.00
_cell.angle_gamma   90.00
#
_symmetry.space_group_name_H-M   'P 1'
#
loop_
_entity.id
_entity.type
_entity.pdbx_description
1 polymer ?
#
loop_
_entity_poly.entity_id
_entity_poly.type
_entity_poly.pdbx_seq_one_letter_code
_entity_poly.pdbx_strand_id
1 'polypeptide(L)'
;MEVIGIVGEGGEARGRAWARSMPPPRVLMQRVHIPFTFKLVENLPVSYSGVECVVSSRVRYWRASWWGAPVRDLHIALWAALPDILACDHLSFDKFGPHEERRLRLGTEKPPALGAPPRSRYPLVVVLARDLRDTHRLRPDDTVALVSVVHIRDEQCALPSGVIAQYLKQANGHLSCLKQLYVSGEVGPVGALDAVDALDAVDALDAGECALCCVCASAPLSRALLPCRHACLCARCLPKLDKCPICRSDITSYFCLRNEEEPHADRKPRLALNRRLLDLFHYH
;
A
#
# COMPACT_ATOMS: atom_id res chain seq x y z
N MET A 1 5.84 -6.07 -5.76
CA MET A 1 5.38 -4.67 -5.60
C MET A 1 6.25 -4.03 -4.54
N GLU A 2 6.58 -2.74 -4.65
CA GLU A 2 7.41 -2.07 -3.64
C GLU A 2 6.51 -1.18 -2.82
N VAL A 3 6.58 -1.32 -1.49
CA VAL A 3 5.74 -0.55 -0.57
C VAL A 3 6.63 0.15 0.43
N ILE A 4 6.16 1.31 0.87
CA ILE A 4 6.98 2.24 1.62
C ILE A 4 6.62 2.19 3.10
N GLY A 5 7.62 1.84 3.93
CA GLY A 5 7.54 1.82 5.39
C GLY A 5 8.13 3.10 6.00
N ILE A 6 7.60 3.49 7.17
CA ILE A 6 8.10 4.59 8.00
C ILE A 6 8.82 3.96 9.20
N VAL A 7 10.09 4.31 9.43
CA VAL A 7 10.81 3.99 10.66
C VAL A 7 10.72 5.20 11.57
N GLY A 8 10.11 5.05 12.76
CA GLY A 8 10.00 6.11 13.75
C GLY A 8 10.90 5.81 14.94
N GLU A 9 11.92 6.65 15.17
CA GLU A 9 12.52 6.76 16.49
C GLU A 9 11.58 7.60 17.37
N GLY A 10 11.16 7.02 18.49
CA GLY A 10 10.29 7.67 19.46
C GLY A 10 11.02 8.83 20.12
N GLY A 11 10.59 10.05 19.80
CA GLY A 11 10.88 11.26 20.56
C GLY A 11 9.57 12.02 20.78
N GLU A 12 9.14 12.14 22.04
CA GLU A 12 7.98 12.92 22.45
C GLU A 12 8.15 14.39 22.07
N ALA A 13 7.50 14.83 21.00
CA ALA A 13 7.31 16.25 20.68
C ALA A 13 5.81 16.57 20.70
N ARG A 14 5.23 16.59 21.91
CA ARG A 14 3.88 17.12 22.15
C ARG A 14 3.88 18.64 21.91
N GLY A 15 3.17 19.07 20.87
CA GLY A 15 2.41 20.32 20.90
C GLY A 15 3.15 21.65 20.66
N ARG A 16 3.97 21.77 19.62
CA ARG A 16 4.28 23.10 19.05
C ARG A 16 3.86 23.15 17.59
N ALA A 17 2.92 24.05 17.29
CA ALA A 17 2.67 24.50 15.93
C ALA A 17 3.99 25.02 15.34
N TRP A 18 4.37 24.49 14.18
CA TRP A 18 5.62 24.81 13.49
C TRP A 18 5.65 26.29 13.11
N ALA A 19 6.74 26.99 13.42
CA ALA A 19 6.97 28.32 12.89
C ALA A 19 7.26 28.20 11.37
N ARG A 20 6.73 29.13 10.56
CA ARG A 20 6.92 29.21 9.10
C ARG A 20 8.39 29.27 8.62
N SER A 21 9.37 29.26 9.53
CA SER A 21 10.80 29.39 9.27
C SER A 21 11.56 28.06 9.18
N MET A 22 10.95 26.91 9.51
CA MET A 22 11.61 25.60 9.36
C MET A 22 10.72 24.59 8.63
N PRO A 23 11.28 23.83 7.66
CA PRO A 23 10.54 22.77 7.00
C PRO A 23 10.17 21.66 7.99
N PRO A 24 9.02 20.98 7.82
CA PRO A 24 8.64 19.85 8.66
C PRO A 24 9.70 18.75 8.60
N PRO A 25 9.90 17.93 9.65
CA PRO A 25 10.92 16.89 9.64
C PRO A 25 10.69 15.87 8.51
N ARG A 26 11.79 15.49 7.85
CA ARG A 26 11.80 14.42 6.85
C ARG A 26 11.87 13.07 7.54
N VAL A 27 10.93 12.20 7.21
CA VAL A 27 10.92 10.79 7.59
C VAL A 27 11.59 10.00 6.48
N LEU A 28 12.54 9.14 6.86
CA LEU A 28 13.20 8.23 5.93
C LEU A 28 12.27 7.08 5.56
N MET A 29 12.32 6.75 4.27
CA MET A 29 11.48 5.72 3.69
C MET A 29 12.27 4.45 3.53
N GLN A 30 11.70 3.34 4.00
CA GLN A 30 12.25 2.03 3.69
C GLN A 30 11.49 1.44 2.50
N ARG A 31 12.24 1.08 1.46
CA ARG A 31 11.71 0.37 0.30
C ARG A 31 11.59 -1.11 0.66
N VAL A 32 10.37 -1.60 0.82
CA VAL A 32 10.12 -3.00 1.14
C VAL A 32 9.71 -3.75 -0.13
N HIS A 33 10.43 -4.83 -0.43
CA HIS A 33 10.08 -5.73 -1.52
C HIS A 33 8.97 -6.66 -1.07
N ILE A 34 7.82 -6.58 -1.74
CA ILE A 34 6.70 -7.51 -1.56
C ILE A 34 6.70 -8.52 -2.70
N PRO A 35 6.94 -9.81 -2.43
CA PRO A 35 6.98 -10.86 -3.44
C PRO A 35 5.57 -11.31 -3.87
N PHE A 36 4.54 -10.96 -3.09
CA PHE A 36 3.13 -11.29 -3.33
C PHE A 36 2.34 -10.05 -3.76
N THR A 37 1.25 -10.25 -4.50
CA THR A 37 0.17 -9.26 -4.57
C THR A 37 -1.18 -9.94 -4.37
N PHE A 38 -2.12 -9.21 -3.80
CA PHE A 38 -3.51 -9.62 -3.66
C PHE A 38 -4.39 -8.43 -4.04
N LYS A 39 -5.34 -8.65 -4.95
CA LYS A 39 -6.30 -7.64 -5.40
C LYS A 39 -7.66 -8.29 -5.59
N LEU A 40 -8.73 -7.55 -5.32
CA LEU A 40 -10.07 -7.95 -5.76
C LEU A 40 -10.22 -7.61 -7.24
N VAL A 41 -10.98 -8.41 -7.97
CA VAL A 41 -11.31 -8.10 -9.36
C VAL A 41 -12.31 -6.94 -9.35
N GLU A 42 -11.96 -5.85 -10.04
CA GLU A 42 -12.82 -4.68 -10.18
C GLU A 42 -14.09 -5.02 -10.96
N ASN A 43 -15.18 -4.31 -10.67
CA ASN A 43 -16.47 -4.43 -11.37
C ASN A 43 -17.17 -5.79 -11.28
N LEU A 44 -16.73 -6.68 -10.40
CA LEU A 44 -17.45 -7.91 -10.07
C LEU A 44 -18.09 -7.82 -8.69
N PRO A 45 -19.30 -8.38 -8.51
CA PRO A 45 -19.96 -8.39 -7.22
C PRO A 45 -19.15 -9.24 -6.24
N VAL A 46 -18.90 -8.69 -5.06
CA VAL A 46 -18.23 -9.39 -3.96
C VAL A 46 -19.28 -9.89 -2.99
N SER A 47 -19.41 -11.21 -2.86
CA SER A 47 -20.37 -11.85 -1.96
C SER A 47 -19.73 -13.04 -1.23
N TYR A 48 -20.42 -13.57 -0.22
CA TYR A 48 -19.96 -14.75 0.53
C TYR A 48 -19.84 -16.02 -0.35
N SER A 49 -20.58 -16.10 -1.46
CA SER A 49 -20.53 -17.24 -2.39
C SER A 49 -19.49 -17.08 -3.51
N GLY A 50 -18.85 -15.91 -3.61
CA GLY A 50 -17.90 -15.62 -4.67
C GLY A 50 -17.22 -14.28 -4.47
N VAL A 51 -15.97 -14.33 -4.03
CA VAL A 51 -15.02 -13.22 -4.02
C VAL A 51 -13.98 -13.53 -5.09
N GLU A 52 -14.11 -12.86 -6.22
CA GLU A 52 -13.15 -12.94 -7.32
C GLU A 52 -11.92 -12.09 -6.97
N CYS A 53 -10.77 -12.74 -6.88
CA CYS A 53 -9.51 -12.09 -6.56
C CYS A 53 -8.39 -12.55 -7.48
N VAL A 54 -7.37 -11.70 -7.57
CA VAL A 54 -6.15 -11.92 -8.32
C VAL A 54 -5.00 -11.96 -7.33
N VAL A 55 -4.21 -13.01 -7.43
CA VAL A 55 -2.97 -13.16 -6.70
C VAL A 55 -1.82 -13.23 -7.70
N SER A 56 -0.68 -12.67 -7.34
CA SER A 56 0.59 -12.97 -8.01
C SER A 56 1.67 -13.25 -6.98
N SER A 57 2.66 -14.04 -7.36
CA SER A 57 3.79 -14.34 -6.49
C SER A 57 5.07 -14.62 -7.27
N ARG A 58 6.18 -13.98 -6.86
CA ARG A 58 7.52 -14.30 -7.39
C ARG A 58 8.20 -15.46 -6.67
N VAL A 59 7.58 -16.00 -5.62
CA VAL A 59 8.15 -17.05 -4.74
C VAL A 59 7.10 -18.11 -4.43
N ARG A 60 7.52 -19.24 -3.84
CA ARG A 60 6.56 -20.25 -3.37
C ARG A 60 5.88 -19.74 -2.11
N TYR A 61 4.59 -20.01 -2.01
CA TYR A 61 3.78 -19.50 -0.92
C TYR A 61 2.63 -20.43 -0.57
N TRP A 62 2.15 -20.25 0.65
CA TRP A 62 0.95 -20.84 1.20
C TRP A 62 -0.14 -19.78 1.23
N ARG A 63 -1.37 -20.16 0.86
CA ARG A 63 -2.54 -19.28 0.93
C ARG A 63 -3.60 -19.90 1.81
N ALA A 64 -4.12 -19.14 2.75
CA ALA A 64 -5.33 -19.49 3.49
C ALA A 64 -6.40 -18.40 3.36
N SER A 65 -7.66 -18.82 3.47
CA SER A 65 -8.83 -17.96 3.52
C SER A 65 -9.54 -18.19 4.85
N TRP A 66 -9.63 -17.15 5.68
CA TRP A 66 -10.26 -17.20 6.99
C TRP A 66 -11.57 -16.43 6.98
N TRP A 67 -12.68 -17.16 6.94
CA TRP A 67 -14.03 -16.59 6.99
C TRP A 67 -14.47 -16.35 8.43
N GLY A 68 -15.03 -15.17 8.72
CA GLY A 68 -15.52 -14.83 10.06
C GLY A 68 -14.42 -14.70 11.11
N ALA A 69 -13.21 -14.33 10.71
CA ALA A 69 -12.02 -14.25 11.54
C ALA A 69 -12.22 -13.29 12.72
N PRO A 70 -12.10 -13.74 13.97
CA PRO A 70 -12.13 -12.85 15.13
C PRO A 70 -10.99 -11.83 15.04
N VAL A 71 -11.32 -10.56 15.28
CA VAL A 71 -10.35 -9.46 15.21
C VAL A 71 -9.18 -9.71 16.17
N ARG A 72 -9.48 -10.17 17.39
CA ARG A 72 -8.47 -10.51 18.40
C ARG A 72 -7.51 -11.61 17.93
N ASP A 73 -8.05 -12.69 17.38
CA ASP A 73 -7.26 -13.85 16.97
C ASP A 73 -6.41 -13.53 15.73
N LEU A 74 -6.95 -12.73 14.81
CA LEU A 74 -6.15 -12.17 13.72
C LEU A 74 -4.97 -11.36 14.24
N HIS A 75 -5.19 -10.46 15.19
CA HIS A 75 -4.10 -9.67 15.76
C HIS A 75 -3.04 -10.56 16.42
N ILE A 76 -3.43 -11.58 17.18
CA ILE A 76 -2.49 -12.54 17.77
C ILE A 76 -1.68 -13.24 16.66
N ALA A 77 -2.35 -13.75 15.62
CA ALA A 77 -1.70 -14.42 14.50
C ALA A 77 -0.72 -13.49 13.75
N LEU A 78 -1.05 -12.21 13.56
CA LEU A 78 -0.17 -11.25 12.89
C LEU A 78 1.15 -11.04 13.64
N TRP A 79 1.13 -11.08 14.97
CA TRP A 79 2.32 -10.92 15.80
C TRP A 79 3.11 -12.22 15.99
N ALA A 80 2.48 -13.40 15.81
CA ALA A 80 3.13 -14.70 15.88
C ALA A 80 4.22 -14.90 14.81
N ALA A 81 5.13 -15.87 14.98
CA ALA A 81 6.16 -16.14 13.98
C ALA A 81 5.56 -16.80 12.72
N LEU A 82 6.26 -16.75 11.58
CA LEU A 82 5.79 -17.37 10.33
C LEU A 82 5.43 -18.86 10.50
N PRO A 83 6.22 -19.71 11.19
CA PRO A 83 5.85 -21.10 11.43
C PRO A 83 4.52 -21.24 12.19
N ASP A 84 4.28 -20.39 13.20
CA ASP A 84 3.06 -20.41 14.01
C ASP A 84 1.84 -20.00 13.19
N ILE A 85 1.99 -19.01 12.30
CA ILE A 85 0.94 -18.62 11.35
C ILE A 85 0.57 -19.79 10.46
N LEU A 86 1.57 -20.50 9.93
CA LEU A 86 1.38 -21.66 9.04
C LEU A 86 0.81 -22.88 9.77
N ALA A 87 1.05 -22.99 11.08
CA ALA A 87 0.53 -24.05 11.93
C ALA A 87 -0.83 -23.72 12.57
N CYS A 88 -1.44 -22.57 12.26
CA CYS A 88 -2.69 -22.14 12.86
C CYS A 88 -3.87 -23.03 12.41
N ASP A 89 -4.54 -23.69 13.36
CA ASP A 89 -5.66 -24.61 13.10
C ASP A 89 -6.87 -23.95 12.41
N HIS A 90 -7.00 -22.62 12.52
CA HIS A 90 -8.07 -21.86 11.87
C HIS A 90 -7.81 -21.61 10.38
N LEU A 91 -6.61 -21.93 9.89
CA LEU A 91 -6.16 -21.63 8.53
C LEU A 91 -5.86 -22.93 7.77
N SER A 92 -6.72 -23.25 6.81
CA SER A 92 -6.40 -24.27 5.81
C SER A 92 -5.52 -23.67 4.72
N PHE A 93 -4.26 -24.06 4.69
CA PHE A 93 -3.29 -23.55 3.72
C PHE A 93 -3.16 -24.43 2.48
N ASP A 94 -3.34 -23.81 1.33
CA ASP A 94 -3.05 -24.40 0.03
C ASP A 94 -1.68 -23.91 -0.46
N LYS A 95 -0.91 -24.82 -1.07
CA LYS A 95 0.43 -24.54 -1.55
C LYS A 95 0.45 -24.12 -3.01
N PHE A 96 1.21 -23.08 -3.30
CA PHE A 96 1.36 -22.53 -4.65
C PHE A 96 2.82 -22.26 -5.01
N GLY A 97 3.14 -22.47 -6.28
CA GLY A 97 4.40 -22.04 -6.88
C GLY A 97 4.39 -20.54 -7.26
N PRO A 98 5.52 -20.00 -7.76
CA PRO A 98 5.54 -18.67 -8.34
C PRO A 98 4.70 -18.60 -9.63
N HIS A 99 4.05 -17.46 -9.85
CA HIS A 99 3.26 -17.16 -11.03
C HIS A 99 3.07 -15.64 -11.20
N GLU A 100 2.88 -15.21 -12.44
CA GLU A 100 2.71 -13.78 -12.77
C GLU A 100 1.33 -13.25 -12.40
N GLU A 101 0.28 -14.02 -12.66
CA GLU A 101 -1.10 -13.69 -12.31
C GLU A 101 -1.93 -14.97 -12.21
N ARG A 102 -2.74 -15.09 -11.15
CA ARG A 102 -3.69 -16.17 -10.97
C ARG A 102 -5.01 -15.63 -10.42
N ARG A 103 -6.10 -15.92 -11.13
CA ARG A 103 -7.47 -15.63 -10.69
C ARG A 103 -7.96 -16.75 -9.77
N LEU A 104 -8.64 -16.36 -8.70
CA LEU A 104 -9.13 -17.26 -7.66
C LEU A 104 -10.53 -16.78 -7.25
N ARG A 105 -11.46 -17.74 -7.16
CA ARG A 105 -12.78 -17.50 -6.57
C ARG A 105 -12.80 -18.07 -5.15
N LEU A 106 -12.98 -17.20 -4.17
CA LEU A 106 -13.12 -17.60 -2.76
C LEU A 106 -14.60 -17.58 -2.39
N GLY A 107 -15.10 -18.62 -1.74
CA GLY A 107 -16.47 -18.65 -1.24
C GLY A 107 -16.57 -19.46 0.03
N THR A 108 -17.66 -19.25 0.77
CA THR A 108 -18.09 -20.09 1.89
C THR A 108 -19.56 -20.46 1.70
N GLU A 109 -19.90 -21.72 1.97
CA GLU A 109 -21.30 -22.19 1.93
C GLU A 109 -22.10 -21.68 3.11
N LYS A 110 -21.43 -21.40 4.24
CA LYS A 110 -22.05 -20.90 5.48
C LYS A 110 -21.48 -19.52 5.80
N PRO A 111 -22.22 -18.43 5.49
CA PRO A 111 -21.81 -17.09 5.87
C PRO A 111 -21.65 -16.97 7.39
N PRO A 112 -20.56 -16.35 7.87
CA PRO A 112 -20.33 -16.17 9.30
C PRO A 112 -21.33 -15.18 9.92
N ALA A 113 -21.76 -15.44 11.15
CA ALA A 113 -22.54 -14.48 11.93
C ALA A 113 -21.63 -13.36 12.44
N LEU A 114 -21.63 -12.21 11.76
CA LEU A 114 -20.74 -11.09 12.07
C LEU A 114 -21.28 -10.14 13.14
N GLY A 115 -22.59 -10.10 13.33
CA GLY A 115 -23.26 -9.20 14.26
C GLY A 115 -23.25 -7.72 13.84
N ALA A 116 -23.97 -6.92 14.62
CA ALA A 116 -24.11 -5.49 14.37
C ALA A 116 -22.77 -4.75 14.55
N PRO A 117 -22.54 -3.64 13.85
CA PRO A 117 -21.40 -2.77 14.12
C PRO A 117 -21.40 -2.21 15.55
N PRO A 118 -20.24 -2.04 16.20
CA PRO A 118 -18.89 -2.37 15.74
C PRO A 118 -18.63 -3.89 15.79
N ARG A 119 -18.14 -4.45 14.68
CA ARG A 119 -17.93 -5.90 14.54
C ARG A 119 -16.68 -6.38 15.27
N SER A 120 -16.79 -7.56 15.87
CA SER A 120 -15.66 -8.30 16.45
C SER A 120 -15.05 -9.33 15.52
N ARG A 121 -15.58 -9.47 14.30
CA ARG A 121 -15.16 -10.43 13.28
C ARG A 121 -15.06 -9.78 11.91
N TYR A 122 -14.02 -10.13 11.16
CA TYR A 122 -13.89 -9.77 9.76
C TYR A 122 -14.59 -10.81 8.87
N PRO A 123 -15.30 -10.38 7.80
CA PRO A 123 -15.95 -11.29 6.87
C PRO A 123 -14.97 -12.29 6.25
N LEU A 124 -13.85 -11.78 5.74
CA LEU A 124 -12.82 -12.57 5.08
C LEU A 124 -11.43 -11.98 5.37
N VAL A 125 -10.50 -12.84 5.74
CA VAL A 125 -9.06 -12.52 5.78
C VAL A 125 -8.33 -13.49 4.87
N VAL A 126 -7.52 -12.96 3.95
CA VAL A 126 -6.68 -13.75 3.05
C VAL A 126 -5.24 -13.64 3.50
N VAL A 127 -4.60 -14.78 3.78
CA VAL A 127 -3.21 -14.86 4.24
C VAL A 127 -2.37 -15.44 3.10
N LEU A 128 -1.35 -14.70 2.65
CA LEU A 128 -0.31 -15.18 1.76
C LEU A 128 0.99 -15.25 2.55
N ALA A 129 1.51 -16.45 2.78
CA ALA A 129 2.68 -16.69 3.62
C ALA A 129 3.76 -17.41 2.81
N ARG A 130 5.02 -16.97 2.91
CA ARG A 130 6.14 -17.57 2.18
C ARG A 130 6.36 -19.02 2.63
N ASP A 131 6.77 -19.88 1.70
CA ASP A 131 7.17 -21.25 2.04
C ASP A 131 8.43 -21.22 2.94
N LEU A 132 8.41 -21.96 4.06
CA LEU A 132 9.53 -22.05 5.00
C LEU A 132 10.83 -22.53 4.34
N ARG A 133 10.76 -23.26 3.24
CA ARG A 133 11.96 -23.70 2.52
C ARG A 133 12.68 -22.53 1.82
N ASP A 134 11.96 -21.46 1.53
CA ASP A 134 12.49 -20.24 0.91
C ASP A 134 12.93 -19.19 1.94
N THR A 135 12.95 -19.52 3.24
CA THR A 135 13.28 -18.54 4.30
C THR A 135 14.77 -18.49 4.67
N HIS A 136 15.55 -19.50 4.31
CA HIS A 136 16.96 -19.65 4.72
C HIS A 136 17.92 -18.56 4.17
N ARG A 137 17.52 -17.79 3.15
CA ARG A 137 18.32 -16.69 2.56
C ARG A 137 17.69 -15.31 2.77
N LEU A 138 16.69 -15.20 3.63
CA LEU A 138 15.97 -13.94 3.79
C LEU A 138 16.82 -12.92 4.53
N ARG A 139 16.79 -11.70 4.01
CA ARG A 139 17.22 -10.52 4.73
C ARG A 139 16.18 -10.20 5.81
N PRO A 140 16.56 -9.52 6.90
CA PRO A 140 15.63 -9.12 7.96
C PRO A 140 14.40 -8.37 7.45
N ASP A 141 14.57 -7.56 6.40
CA ASP A 141 13.52 -6.73 5.82
C ASP A 141 12.66 -7.42 4.75
N ASP A 142 13.01 -8.67 4.38
CA ASP A 142 12.27 -9.38 3.36
C ASP A 142 10.87 -9.74 3.87
N THR A 143 9.88 -9.53 3.02
CA THR A 143 8.50 -9.90 3.31
C THR A 143 8.35 -11.42 3.41
N VAL A 144 7.77 -11.86 4.52
CA VAL A 144 7.41 -13.25 4.78
C VAL A 144 5.91 -13.51 4.68
N ALA A 145 5.06 -12.52 4.93
CA ALA A 145 3.61 -12.68 4.77
C ALA A 145 2.92 -11.37 4.36
N LEU A 146 1.86 -11.50 3.57
CA LEU A 146 0.89 -10.46 3.25
C LEU A 146 -0.49 -10.94 3.69
N VAL A 147 -1.12 -10.20 4.61
CA VAL A 147 -2.46 -10.49 5.12
C VAL A 147 -3.41 -9.41 4.67
N SER A 148 -4.46 -9.78 3.95
CA SER A 148 -5.46 -8.84 3.40
C SER A 148 -6.82 -9.06 4.06
N VAL A 149 -7.37 -8.01 4.68
CA VAL A 149 -8.70 -8.02 5.29
C VAL A 149 -9.70 -7.46 4.30
N VAL A 150 -10.72 -8.25 3.99
CA VAL A 150 -11.75 -7.92 3.00
C VAL A 150 -13.08 -7.69 3.72
N HIS A 151 -13.66 -6.51 3.51
CA HIS A 151 -15.04 -6.23 3.84
C HIS A 151 -15.96 -6.72 2.72
N ILE A 152 -17.08 -7.30 3.11
CA ILE A 152 -18.17 -7.70 2.23
C ILE A 152 -19.40 -6.97 2.73
N ARG A 153 -20.01 -6.17 1.85
CA ARG A 153 -21.24 -5.45 2.12
C ARG A 153 -22.34 -6.43 2.49
N ASP A 154 -23.10 -6.09 3.51
CA ASP A 154 -24.29 -6.82 3.93
C ASP A 154 -25.35 -5.86 4.50
N GLU A 155 -26.45 -6.40 5.00
CA GLU A 155 -27.57 -5.61 5.52
C GLU A 155 -27.21 -4.77 6.76
N GLN A 156 -26.24 -5.23 7.57
CA GLN A 156 -25.86 -4.58 8.83
C GLN A 156 -24.71 -3.58 8.65
N CYS A 157 -23.94 -3.69 7.56
CA CYS A 157 -22.86 -2.78 7.21
C CYS A 157 -22.92 -2.45 5.72
N ALA A 158 -23.47 -1.27 5.41
CA ALA A 158 -23.69 -0.79 4.04
C ALA A 158 -22.42 -0.23 3.36
N LEU A 159 -21.25 -0.31 4.01
CA LEU A 159 -19.99 0.10 3.41
C LEU A 159 -19.70 -0.74 2.14
N PRO A 160 -19.06 -0.16 1.12
CA PRO A 160 -18.73 -0.90 -0.10
C PRO A 160 -17.77 -2.04 0.19
N SER A 161 -18.01 -3.19 -0.44
CA SER A 161 -17.09 -4.33 -0.38
C SER A 161 -15.71 -3.93 -0.91
N GLY A 162 -14.65 -4.38 -0.25
CA GLY A 162 -13.30 -3.97 -0.60
C GLY A 162 -12.24 -4.44 0.38
N VAL A 163 -10.97 -4.28 0.00
CA VAL A 163 -9.84 -4.51 0.92
C VAL A 163 -9.74 -3.33 1.87
N ILE A 164 -10.00 -3.55 3.16
CA ILE A 164 -10.04 -2.49 4.18
C ILE A 164 -8.73 -2.34 4.94
N ALA A 165 -7.91 -3.40 4.98
CA ALA A 165 -6.58 -3.35 5.57
C ALA A 165 -5.69 -4.40 4.92
N GLN A 166 -4.40 -4.08 4.80
CA GLN A 166 -3.38 -5.05 4.45
C GLN A 166 -2.22 -4.94 5.43
N TYR A 167 -1.74 -6.07 5.91
CA TYR A 167 -0.62 -6.16 6.82
C TYR A 167 0.52 -6.90 6.15
N LEU A 168 1.72 -6.35 6.30
CA LEU A 168 2.96 -6.88 5.79
C LEU A 168 3.81 -7.34 6.96
N LYS A 169 4.17 -8.62 6.99
CA LYS A 169 5.10 -9.16 7.96
C LYS A 169 6.46 -9.38 7.31
N GLN A 170 7.50 -8.87 7.95
CA GLN A 170 8.90 -9.03 7.53
C GLN A 170 9.60 -10.14 8.35
N ALA A 171 10.74 -10.63 7.85
CA ALA A 171 11.48 -11.74 8.47
C ALA A 171 11.99 -11.41 9.88
N ASN A 172 12.28 -10.14 10.17
CA ASN A 172 12.62 -9.64 11.50
C ASN A 172 11.43 -9.58 12.48
N GLY A 173 10.23 -10.00 12.05
CA GLY A 173 9.01 -9.96 12.85
C GLY A 173 8.25 -8.64 12.81
N HIS A 174 8.83 -7.59 12.20
CA HIS A 174 8.19 -6.30 12.04
C HIS A 174 6.89 -6.43 11.23
N LEU A 175 5.83 -5.81 11.76
CA LEU A 175 4.49 -5.82 11.21
C LEU A 175 4.10 -4.41 10.77
N SER A 176 3.91 -4.22 9.47
CA SER A 176 3.50 -2.94 8.89
C SER A 176 2.08 -3.01 8.37
N CYS A 177 1.23 -2.06 8.76
CA CYS A 177 -0.06 -1.86 8.09
C CYS A 177 0.16 -1.03 6.83
N LEU A 178 -0.18 -1.58 5.66
CA LEU A 178 -0.02 -0.92 4.39
C LEU A 178 -1.07 0.17 4.25
N LYS A 179 -0.58 1.40 4.05
CA LYS A 179 -1.38 2.59 3.87
C LYS A 179 -1.17 3.11 2.46
N GLN A 180 -2.26 3.27 1.71
CA GLN A 180 -2.23 3.92 0.41
C GLN A 180 -1.85 5.40 0.56
N LEU A 181 -1.25 5.93 -0.51
CA LEU A 181 -0.99 7.36 -0.70
C LEU A 181 -2.03 7.94 -1.62
N TYR A 182 -2.47 9.17 -1.32
CA TYR A 182 -3.40 9.90 -2.15
C TYR A 182 -2.61 10.83 -3.05
N VAL A 183 -2.57 10.55 -4.34
CA VAL A 183 -1.83 11.37 -5.31
C VAL A 183 -2.80 12.35 -5.95
N SER A 184 -2.47 13.63 -5.94
CA SER A 184 -3.26 14.68 -6.60
C SER A 184 -2.34 15.51 -7.49
N GLY A 185 -2.63 15.55 -8.79
CA GLY A 185 -1.92 16.36 -9.75
C GLY A 185 -2.48 16.17 -11.16
N GLU A 186 -2.57 17.25 -11.92
CA GLU A 186 -2.89 17.19 -13.34
C GLU A 186 -1.71 16.56 -14.10
N VAL A 187 -2.03 15.84 -15.18
CA VAL A 187 -1.04 15.35 -16.12
C VAL A 187 -0.61 16.54 -16.97
N GLY A 188 0.54 17.12 -16.67
CA GLY A 188 1.10 18.17 -17.51
C GLY A 188 1.73 17.58 -18.78
N PRO A 189 1.60 18.26 -19.93
CA PRO A 189 2.38 17.88 -21.11
C PRO A 189 3.88 18.01 -20.78
N VAL A 190 4.63 16.94 -21.02
CA VAL A 190 6.10 16.96 -20.98
C VAL A 190 6.59 17.85 -22.11
N GLY A 191 6.76 19.15 -21.82
CA GLY A 191 7.13 20.15 -22.82
C GLY A 191 7.79 21.41 -22.25
N ALA A 192 8.48 21.33 -21.11
CA ALA A 192 9.22 22.46 -20.56
C ALA A 192 10.40 22.07 -19.65
N LEU A 193 11.13 21.00 -20.01
CA LEU A 193 12.51 20.81 -19.54
C LEU A 193 13.37 20.71 -20.79
N ASP A 194 14.39 21.56 -20.85
CA ASP A 194 15.11 21.97 -22.05
C ASP A 194 15.66 20.81 -22.90
N ALA A 195 15.59 21.02 -24.21
CA ALA A 195 16.04 20.13 -25.26
C ALA A 195 17.57 19.91 -25.23
N VAL A 196 17.99 18.65 -25.14
CA VAL A 196 19.19 18.14 -25.83
C VAL A 196 18.90 16.72 -26.35
N ASP A 197 19.02 16.58 -27.67
CA ASP A 197 18.95 15.40 -28.53
C ASP A 197 17.64 14.59 -28.63
N ALA A 198 16.84 14.99 -29.63
CA ALA A 198 15.72 14.24 -30.18
C ALA A 198 16.17 13.36 -31.35
N LEU A 199 16.53 12.10 -31.07
CA LEU A 199 16.60 11.01 -32.04
C LEU A 199 16.24 9.69 -31.32
N ASP A 200 14.94 9.46 -31.08
CA ASP A 200 14.29 8.12 -30.99
C ASP A 200 12.81 8.25 -30.53
N ALA A 201 12.04 9.04 -31.29
CA ALA A 201 10.67 9.45 -30.97
C ALA A 201 9.57 8.43 -31.35
N VAL A 202 9.81 7.11 -31.23
CA VAL A 202 8.79 6.09 -31.54
C VAL A 202 8.45 5.12 -30.39
N ASP A 203 9.10 5.23 -29.23
CA ASP A 203 8.80 4.38 -28.04
C ASP A 203 8.29 5.19 -26.82
N ALA A 204 7.96 6.47 -27.00
CA ALA A 204 7.62 7.42 -25.93
C ALA A 204 6.12 7.45 -25.54
N LEU A 205 5.34 6.43 -25.86
CA LEU A 205 3.88 6.40 -25.59
C LEU A 205 3.45 5.50 -24.42
N ASP A 206 4.37 4.84 -23.72
CA ASP A 206 4.03 4.00 -22.55
C ASP A 206 4.91 4.25 -21.29
N ALA A 207 5.67 5.35 -21.28
CA ALA A 207 6.57 5.69 -20.16
C ALA A 207 6.39 7.16 -19.71
N GLY A 208 5.81 7.36 -18.52
CA GLY A 208 6.23 8.46 -17.65
C GLY A 208 5.34 9.70 -17.56
N GLU A 209 4.02 9.55 -17.43
CA GLU A 209 3.19 10.64 -16.92
C GLU A 209 3.54 10.96 -15.45
N CYS A 210 4.20 12.10 -15.21
CA CYS A 210 4.51 12.56 -13.86
C CYS A 210 3.45 13.57 -13.42
N ALA A 211 2.60 13.19 -12.47
CA ALA A 211 1.68 14.14 -11.83
C ALA A 211 2.44 15.35 -11.28
N LEU A 212 1.87 16.54 -11.49
CA LEU A 212 2.48 17.82 -11.12
C LEU A 212 2.02 18.32 -9.75
N CYS A 213 2.88 19.10 -9.10
CA CYS A 213 2.56 19.83 -7.87
C CYS A 213 1.33 20.73 -8.05
N CYS A 214 0.33 20.58 -7.19
CA CYS A 214 -0.92 21.35 -7.31
C CYS A 214 -0.75 22.84 -7.01
N VAL A 215 0.37 23.26 -6.42
CA VAL A 215 0.65 24.66 -6.07
C VAL A 215 1.33 25.40 -7.22
N CYS A 216 2.33 24.79 -7.85
CA CYS A 216 3.12 25.47 -8.88
C CYS A 216 2.82 24.97 -10.29
N ALA A 217 2.08 23.86 -10.45
CA ALA A 217 1.72 23.24 -11.71
C ALA A 217 2.88 23.09 -12.72
N SER A 218 4.11 22.97 -12.22
CA SER A 218 5.34 23.04 -13.05
C SER A 218 6.39 22.02 -12.65
N ALA A 219 6.45 21.65 -11.37
CA ALA A 219 7.41 20.66 -10.89
C ALA A 219 6.69 19.34 -10.58
N PRO A 220 7.33 18.18 -10.83
CA PRO A 220 6.75 16.88 -10.51
C PRO A 220 6.56 16.70 -9.00
N LEU A 221 5.55 15.92 -8.65
CA LEU A 221 5.32 15.49 -7.27
C LEU A 221 6.53 14.75 -6.71
N SER A 222 6.95 15.15 -5.51
CA SER A 222 8.13 14.58 -4.84
C SER A 222 7.99 14.46 -3.33
N ARG A 223 6.87 14.92 -2.75
CA ARG A 223 6.63 14.93 -1.30
C ARG A 223 5.28 14.30 -1.00
N ALA A 224 5.24 13.40 -0.01
CA ALA A 224 3.99 12.98 0.62
C ALA A 224 3.93 13.53 2.04
N LEU A 225 2.76 14.05 2.41
CA LEU A 225 2.52 14.77 3.66
C LEU A 225 1.98 13.82 4.73
N LEU A 226 2.46 13.93 5.95
CA LEU A 226 1.96 13.15 7.09
C LEU A 226 1.24 14.07 8.10
N PRO A 227 0.13 13.61 8.71
CA PRO A 227 -0.41 12.24 8.67
C PRO A 227 -1.39 11.96 7.53
N CYS A 228 -1.74 12.97 6.71
CA CYS A 228 -2.83 12.86 5.74
C CYS A 228 -2.54 12.03 4.49
N ARG A 229 -1.26 11.68 4.23
CA ARG A 229 -0.78 10.85 3.13
C ARG A 229 -1.01 11.40 1.72
N HIS A 230 -1.29 12.70 1.59
CA HIS A 230 -1.40 13.34 0.28
C HIS A 230 -0.02 13.60 -0.32
N ALA A 231 0.20 13.08 -1.52
CA ALA A 231 1.26 13.43 -2.43
C ALA A 231 0.74 14.49 -3.42
N CYS A 232 0.95 15.76 -3.09
CA CYS A 232 0.45 16.88 -3.88
C CYS A 232 1.46 18.03 -4.05
N LEU A 233 2.65 17.91 -3.44
CA LEU A 233 3.67 18.96 -3.43
C LEU A 233 5.00 18.52 -4.04
N CYS A 234 5.72 19.50 -4.60
CA CYS A 234 7.13 19.40 -4.92
C CYS A 234 8.02 19.89 -3.76
N ALA A 235 9.32 19.59 -3.84
CA ALA A 235 10.35 20.05 -2.90
C ALA A 235 10.33 21.56 -2.62
N ARG A 236 10.07 22.38 -3.65
CA ARG A 236 10.12 23.85 -3.57
C ARG A 236 8.88 24.49 -2.94
N CYS A 237 7.74 23.80 -3.02
CA CYS A 237 6.46 24.30 -2.50
C CYS A 237 6.24 23.91 -1.04
N LEU A 238 6.76 22.76 -0.60
CA LEU A 238 6.57 22.26 0.77
C LEU A 238 6.95 23.28 1.86
N PRO A 239 8.12 23.97 1.81
CA PRO A 239 8.50 24.91 2.89
C PRO A 239 7.59 26.13 3.02
N LYS A 240 6.70 26.38 2.04
CA LYS A 240 5.79 27.52 2.01
C LYS A 240 4.43 27.22 2.66
N LEU A 241 4.22 26.00 3.13
CA LEU A 241 2.93 25.50 3.59
C LEU A 241 3.07 24.77 4.93
N ASP A 242 2.13 25.03 5.83
CA ASP A 242 1.95 24.34 7.11
C ASP A 242 0.77 23.36 7.10
N LYS A 243 -0.12 23.47 6.09
CA LYS A 243 -1.29 22.62 5.89
C LYS A 243 -1.31 22.01 4.49
N CYS A 244 -1.86 20.81 4.38
CA CYS A 244 -2.07 20.12 3.11
C CYS A 244 -3.06 20.89 2.22
N PRO A 245 -2.73 21.22 0.95
CA PRO A 245 -3.65 21.92 0.05
C PRO A 245 -4.95 21.16 -0.27
N ILE A 246 -4.93 19.82 -0.15
CA ILE A 246 -6.05 18.95 -0.52
C ILE A 246 -7.05 18.84 0.63
N CYS A 247 -6.57 18.46 1.82
CA CYS A 247 -7.44 18.13 2.96
C CYS A 247 -7.28 19.08 4.16
N ARG A 248 -6.45 20.12 4.04
CA ARG A 248 -6.22 21.16 5.08
C ARG A 248 -5.66 20.65 6.42
N SER A 249 -5.32 19.37 6.52
CA SER A 249 -4.64 18.78 7.68
C SER A 249 -3.25 19.40 7.89
N ASP A 250 -2.84 19.55 9.15
CA ASP A 250 -1.51 20.02 9.50
C ASP A 250 -0.42 19.08 8.98
N ILE A 251 0.65 19.66 8.43
CA ILE A 251 1.82 18.93 7.94
C ILE A 251 2.77 18.74 9.12
N THR A 252 2.74 17.55 9.70
CA THR A 252 3.57 17.20 10.87
C THR A 252 4.97 16.73 10.48
N SER A 253 5.06 16.02 9.36
CA SER A 253 6.27 15.48 8.78
C SER A 253 6.03 15.13 7.31
N TYR A 254 7.08 14.77 6.58
CA TYR A 254 6.96 14.38 5.18
C TYR A 254 7.96 13.30 4.80
N PHE A 255 7.77 12.72 3.62
CA PHE A 255 8.78 11.86 3.01
C PHE A 255 8.94 12.13 1.51
N CYS A 256 10.09 11.73 0.96
CA CYS A 256 10.38 11.89 -0.47
C CYS A 256 9.87 10.68 -1.26
N LEU A 257 9.08 10.93 -2.31
CA LEU A 257 8.55 9.88 -3.21
C LEU A 257 9.62 9.31 -4.15
N ARG A 258 10.72 10.03 -4.32
CA ARG A 258 11.85 9.68 -5.18
C ARG A 258 13.14 9.87 -4.38
N ASN A 259 14.12 9.01 -4.59
CA ASN A 259 15.46 9.20 -4.03
C ASN A 259 16.10 10.42 -4.71
N GLU A 260 16.38 11.46 -3.94
CA GLU A 260 17.07 12.67 -4.42
C GLU A 260 18.60 12.51 -4.42
N GLU A 261 19.11 11.35 -3.96
CA GLU A 261 20.54 11.05 -3.75
C GLU A 261 21.19 10.18 -4.85
N GLU A 262 20.41 9.67 -5.82
CA GLU A 262 20.95 8.85 -6.93
C GLU A 262 21.49 9.75 -8.07
N PRO A 263 22.71 9.51 -8.60
CA PRO A 263 23.29 10.28 -9.70
C PRO A 263 22.41 10.24 -10.97
N HIS A 264 22.38 11.36 -11.71
CA HIS A 264 21.51 11.57 -12.88
C HIS A 264 21.71 10.58 -14.06
N ALA A 265 22.70 9.68 -14.01
CA ALA A 265 23.16 8.88 -15.14
C ALA A 265 22.49 7.49 -15.30
N ASP A 266 21.77 6.96 -14.30
CA ASP A 266 21.19 5.60 -14.37
C ASP A 266 19.65 5.58 -14.24
N ARG A 267 19.01 6.65 -14.72
CA ARG A 267 17.55 6.86 -14.65
C ARG A 267 16.80 5.93 -15.61
N LYS A 268 16.64 4.65 -15.27
CA LYS A 268 15.56 3.82 -15.86
C LYS A 268 14.21 4.39 -15.42
N PRO A 269 13.22 4.56 -16.33
CA PRO A 269 11.89 5.03 -15.96
C PRO A 269 11.26 3.98 -15.05
N ARG A 270 11.28 4.24 -13.75
CA ARG A 270 10.78 3.32 -12.73
C ARG A 270 9.84 4.06 -11.80
N LEU A 271 8.64 4.27 -12.33
CA LEU A 271 7.38 4.44 -11.61
C LEU A 271 6.28 4.41 -12.67
N ALA A 272 5.82 3.20 -13.04
CA ALA A 272 4.42 3.07 -13.42
C ALA A 272 3.64 3.27 -12.11
N LEU A 273 3.30 4.52 -11.79
CA LEU A 273 2.30 4.81 -10.77
C LEU A 273 1.02 4.11 -11.25
N ASN A 274 0.65 3.00 -10.60
CA ASN A 274 -0.56 2.26 -10.94
C ASN A 274 -1.74 3.22 -10.86
N ARG A 275 -2.24 3.67 -12.02
CA ARG A 275 -3.37 4.60 -12.20
C ARG A 275 -4.69 4.09 -11.61
N ARG A 276 -4.78 2.82 -11.18
CA ARG A 276 -5.99 2.23 -10.57
C ARG A 276 -6.09 2.38 -9.05
N LEU A 277 -5.24 3.22 -8.44
CA LEU A 277 -5.35 3.63 -7.02
C LEU A 277 -6.12 4.96 -6.85
N LEU A 278 -6.77 5.44 -7.92
CA LEU A 278 -7.35 6.79 -8.00
C LEU A 278 -8.82 6.90 -7.61
N ASP A 279 -9.53 5.78 -7.44
CA ASP A 279 -10.94 5.81 -7.05
C ASP A 279 -11.14 5.17 -5.68
N LEU A 280 -11.38 6.01 -4.67
CA LEU A 280 -12.66 6.04 -3.95
C LEU A 280 -12.58 6.91 -2.67
N PHE A 281 -13.57 7.81 -2.60
CA PHE A 281 -14.05 8.66 -1.49
C PHE A 281 -13.32 9.96 -1.18
N HIS A 282 -13.81 11.01 -1.86
CA HIS A 282 -14.10 12.30 -1.25
C HIS A 282 -14.81 12.13 0.11
N TYR A 283 -14.33 12.84 1.12
CA TYR A 283 -15.17 13.33 2.20
C TYR A 283 -14.97 14.85 2.31
N HIS A 284 -16.09 15.54 2.53
CA HIS A 284 -16.31 16.98 2.53
C HIS A 284 -15.27 17.83 3.27
#